data_AF-A0AAU3DR59-F1
#
_entry.id   AF-A0AAU3DR59-F1
#
_cell.length_a   1.000
_cell.length_b   1.000
_cell.length_c   1.000
_cell.angle_alpha   90.00
_cell.angle_beta   90.00
_cell.angle_gamma   90.00
#
_symmetry.space_group_name_H-M   'P 1'
#
loop_
_entity.id
_entity.type
_entity.pdbx_description
1 polymer ?
#
loop_
_entity_poly.entity_id
_entity_poly.type
_entity_poly.pdbx_seq_one_letter_code
_entity_poly.pdbx_strand_id
1 'polypeptide(L)'
;MIRRHLLRTVGAVAAVVLSAAGMLAATGTSASAVRTVYYDASRTGEFRTNFDQAAQIWNSKVSTVRLLPATPGNITIYVDNGWPRAQTTSLGNGRVWMGWEAVNQGYNRTRIATHEIGHILGLPDKRTGLCTDLMSGSSAPVSCTNANPSTVEASRVNSLFAGSLATESTTEKTYVWSGEEADGDITPNIVGGVTASENYSFLVYSSGCTASLIKANWVVTAKHCPTPASVRVGSTNRTSGGTVASVSRAVSHPSIDVKLFQLASSVSHAPATIPTTSGAVGTATRIIGWGQTCPTSGCGSAPTVARELDTSIVADSRCSGINATYEICTNNTGGVAGACYGDSGGPQVRKVSGVWNLIGATSRAGNNNPTCATGPSIYGDLPSIRSWINTQVGGLPA
;
A
#
# COMPACT_ATOMS: atom_id res chain seq x y z
N MET A 1 69.29 35.39 -42.05
CA MET A 1 68.88 35.95 -43.36
C MET A 1 67.43 35.57 -43.57
N ILE A 2 66.45 36.37 -43.14
CA ILE A 2 65.76 37.40 -43.95
C ILE A 2 65.34 36.83 -45.32
N ARG A 3 64.05 36.55 -45.55
CA ARG A 3 63.15 37.44 -46.32
C ARG A 3 61.74 36.85 -46.46
N ARG A 4 60.76 37.71 -46.16
CA ARG A 4 59.34 37.61 -46.53
C ARG A 4 59.18 37.63 -48.06
N HIS A 5 58.21 36.91 -48.60
CA HIS A 5 57.47 37.35 -49.78
C HIS A 5 55.98 36.99 -49.66
N LEU A 6 55.15 38.03 -49.81
CA LEU A 6 53.71 37.99 -50.00
C LEU A 6 53.37 37.41 -51.38
N LEU A 7 52.21 36.75 -51.52
CA LEU A 7 51.11 37.24 -52.36
C LEU A 7 49.90 36.29 -52.39
N ARG A 8 48.77 36.92 -52.08
CA ARG A 8 47.36 36.66 -52.40
C ARG A 8 47.07 35.67 -53.54
N THR A 9 46.16 34.73 -53.27
CA THR A 9 45.06 34.38 -54.19
C THR A 9 43.81 34.05 -53.39
N VAL A 10 42.76 34.83 -53.63
CA VAL A 10 41.37 34.59 -53.22
C VAL A 10 40.80 33.50 -54.14
N GLY A 11 40.23 32.45 -53.55
CA GLY A 11 39.48 31.42 -54.26
C GLY A 11 38.35 30.95 -53.36
N ALA A 12 37.18 31.56 -53.53
CA ALA A 12 35.95 31.12 -52.87
C ALA A 12 35.48 29.82 -53.50
N VAL A 13 35.41 28.74 -52.73
CA VAL A 13 34.59 27.57 -53.04
C VAL A 13 33.83 27.19 -51.78
N ALA A 14 32.51 27.40 -51.82
CA ALA A 14 31.59 26.94 -50.81
C ALA A 14 31.47 25.41 -50.89
N ALA A 15 31.76 24.74 -49.78
CA ALA A 15 31.38 23.35 -49.56
C ALA A 15 30.85 23.23 -48.12
N VAL A 16 29.52 23.18 -48.02
CA VAL A 16 28.80 22.82 -46.80
C VAL A 16 29.09 21.35 -46.54
N VAL A 17 29.84 21.04 -45.48
CA VAL A 17 30.02 19.68 -44.97
C VAL A 17 29.46 19.63 -43.55
N LEU A 18 28.21 19.18 -43.44
CA LEU A 18 27.65 18.69 -42.19
C LEU A 18 28.49 17.48 -41.74
N SER A 19 29.38 17.69 -40.77
CA SER A 19 30.07 16.60 -40.09
C SER A 19 29.22 16.21 -38.89
N ALA A 20 28.36 15.21 -39.09
CA ALA A 20 27.65 14.52 -38.02
C ALA A 20 28.69 13.89 -37.08
N ALA A 21 28.78 14.41 -35.86
CA ALA A 21 29.42 13.71 -34.76
C ALA A 21 28.61 12.44 -34.49
N GLY A 22 29.08 11.30 -35.00
CA GLY A 22 28.57 9.99 -34.65
C GLY A 22 28.82 9.74 -33.17
N MET A 23 27.83 10.07 -32.34
CA MET A 23 27.69 9.44 -31.03
C MET A 23 27.37 7.97 -31.29
N LEU A 24 28.38 7.11 -31.18
CA LEU A 24 28.16 5.70 -30.90
C LEU A 24 27.46 5.64 -29.53
N ALA A 25 26.13 5.65 -29.56
CA ALA A 25 25.32 5.28 -28.40
C ALA A 25 25.67 3.82 -28.11
N ALA A 26 26.48 3.60 -27.06
CA ALA A 26 26.69 2.28 -26.51
C ALA A 26 25.32 1.73 -26.09
N THR A 27 24.79 0.79 -26.85
CA THR A 27 23.66 -0.05 -26.43
C THR A 27 24.17 -1.06 -25.40
N GLY A 28 24.60 -0.54 -24.26
CA GLY A 28 24.77 -1.34 -23.06
C GLY A 28 23.39 -1.50 -22.45
N THR A 29 22.79 -2.68 -22.59
CA THR A 29 21.70 -3.10 -21.72
C THR A 29 22.27 -3.11 -20.30
N SER A 30 21.99 -2.08 -19.51
CA SER A 30 22.40 -2.05 -18.11
C SER A 30 21.79 -3.26 -17.42
N ALA A 31 22.62 -4.26 -17.12
CA ALA A 31 22.21 -5.37 -16.28
C ALA A 31 21.70 -4.79 -14.96
N SER A 32 20.44 -5.10 -14.61
CA SER A 32 19.88 -4.69 -13.32
C SER A 32 20.82 -5.19 -12.22
N ALA A 33 21.45 -4.27 -11.51
CA ALA A 33 22.44 -4.62 -10.49
C ALA A 33 21.73 -5.33 -9.33
N VAL A 34 22.10 -6.59 -9.08
CA VAL A 34 21.55 -7.38 -7.96
C VAL A 34 21.90 -6.69 -6.65
N ARG A 35 20.88 -6.21 -5.91
CA ARG A 35 21.10 -5.54 -4.62
C ARG A 35 21.46 -6.57 -3.57
N THR A 36 22.59 -6.40 -2.89
CA THR A 36 22.93 -7.27 -1.75
C THR A 36 22.28 -6.73 -0.48
N VAL A 37 21.62 -7.60 0.28
CA VAL A 37 21.06 -7.33 1.59
C VAL A 37 21.72 -8.28 2.59
N TYR A 38 22.33 -7.72 3.63
CA TYR A 38 23.05 -8.51 4.61
C TYR A 38 22.15 -8.90 5.78
N TYR A 39 22.20 -10.15 6.23
CA TYR A 39 21.50 -10.60 7.44
C TYR A 39 22.46 -11.03 8.54
N ASP A 40 22.17 -10.61 9.76
CA ASP A 40 22.93 -10.90 10.97
C ASP A 40 22.18 -11.94 11.81
N ALA A 41 22.58 -13.20 11.63
CA ALA A 41 22.10 -14.35 12.40
C ALA A 41 23.08 -14.72 13.54
N SER A 42 23.92 -13.81 14.02
CA SER A 42 24.88 -14.10 15.10
C SER A 42 24.19 -14.37 16.45
N ARG A 43 22.95 -13.92 16.63
CA ARG A 43 22.20 -13.97 17.90
C ARG A 43 21.10 -15.03 17.93
N THR A 44 21.07 -15.93 16.96
CA THR A 44 19.94 -16.84 16.75
C THR A 44 20.12 -18.25 17.32
N GLY A 45 21.31 -18.55 17.86
CA GLY A 45 21.60 -19.85 18.46
C GLY A 45 21.27 -21.01 17.51
N GLU A 46 20.41 -21.92 17.96
CA GLU A 46 19.99 -23.10 17.18
C GLU A 46 19.24 -22.76 15.89
N PHE A 47 18.66 -21.55 15.77
CA PHE A 47 17.87 -21.16 14.59
C PHE A 47 18.73 -20.62 13.44
N ARG A 48 20.04 -20.51 13.60
CA ARG A 48 20.94 -19.99 12.56
C ARG A 48 20.78 -20.71 11.23
N THR A 49 20.76 -22.05 11.25
CA THR A 49 20.62 -22.86 10.03
C THR A 49 19.29 -22.63 9.32
N ASN A 50 18.21 -22.32 10.05
CA ASN A 50 16.90 -21.99 9.45
C ASN A 50 16.95 -20.66 8.69
N PHE A 51 17.64 -19.64 9.21
CA PHE A 51 17.80 -18.35 8.52
C PHE A 51 18.77 -18.42 7.35
N ASP A 52 19.84 -19.21 7.47
CA ASP A 52 20.77 -19.48 6.37
C ASP A 52 20.03 -20.18 5.21
N GLN A 53 19.17 -21.17 5.52
CA GLN A 53 18.34 -21.86 4.54
C GLN A 53 17.27 -20.93 3.94
N ALA A 54 16.63 -20.09 4.74
CA ALA A 54 15.67 -19.10 4.28
C ALA A 54 16.30 -18.12 3.28
N ALA A 55 17.53 -17.66 3.54
CA ALA A 55 18.28 -16.82 2.63
C ALA A 55 18.58 -17.53 1.30
N GLN A 56 18.97 -18.81 1.35
CA GLN A 56 19.19 -19.63 0.15
C GLN A 56 17.90 -19.82 -0.67
N ILE A 57 16.76 -20.07 0.01
CA ILE A 57 15.46 -20.19 -0.65
C ILE A 57 15.16 -18.90 -1.40
N TRP A 58 15.23 -17.74 -0.75
CA TRP A 58 15.00 -16.45 -1.41
C TRP A 58 15.97 -16.24 -2.58
N ASN A 59 17.27 -16.45 -2.38
CA ASN A 59 18.29 -16.33 -3.44
C ASN A 59 18.04 -17.24 -4.64
N SER A 60 17.39 -18.39 -4.45
CA SER A 60 17.02 -19.30 -5.55
C SER A 60 15.77 -18.89 -6.31
N LYS A 61 14.94 -18.01 -5.73
CA LYS A 61 13.62 -17.63 -6.26
C LYS A 61 13.59 -16.23 -6.87
N VAL A 62 14.51 -15.36 -6.46
CA VAL A 62 14.57 -13.96 -6.89
C VAL A 62 15.93 -13.65 -7.51
N SER A 63 15.95 -12.75 -8.49
CA SER A 63 17.14 -12.42 -9.27
C SER A 63 17.68 -11.02 -8.99
N THR A 64 16.89 -10.15 -8.35
CA THR A 64 17.21 -8.71 -8.17
C THR A 64 17.75 -8.37 -6.78
N VAL A 65 17.64 -9.30 -5.82
CA VAL A 65 18.21 -9.17 -4.48
C VAL A 65 18.97 -10.44 -4.10
N ARG A 66 20.10 -10.28 -3.41
CA ARG A 66 20.88 -11.39 -2.86
C ARG A 66 21.08 -11.21 -1.36
N LEU A 67 20.66 -12.20 -0.59
CA LEU A 67 20.84 -12.28 0.85
C LEU A 67 22.17 -12.95 1.19
N LEU A 68 23.04 -12.25 1.91
CA LEU A 68 24.32 -12.77 2.37
C LEU A 68 24.49 -12.56 3.88
N PRO A 69 25.14 -13.47 4.61
CA PRO A 69 25.39 -13.27 6.03
C PRO A 69 26.42 -12.16 6.26
N ALA A 70 26.17 -11.25 7.22
CA ALA A 70 27.18 -10.34 7.76
C ALA A 70 26.78 -9.83 9.16
N THR A 71 27.76 -9.37 9.94
CA THR A 71 27.54 -8.82 11.28
C THR A 71 28.34 -7.51 11.43
N PRO A 72 27.69 -6.34 11.58
CA PRO A 72 26.23 -6.13 11.53
C PRO A 72 25.68 -6.28 10.09
N GLY A 73 24.42 -6.68 10.00
CA GLY A 73 23.68 -6.79 8.74
C GLY A 73 22.53 -5.78 8.66
N ASN A 74 22.00 -5.57 7.45
CA ASN A 74 20.77 -4.80 7.20
C ASN A 74 19.56 -5.39 7.94
N ILE A 75 19.53 -6.72 8.04
CA ILE A 75 18.54 -7.49 8.79
C ILE A 75 19.21 -7.97 10.07
N THR A 76 18.72 -7.56 11.23
CA THR A 76 19.19 -8.10 12.51
C THR A 76 18.19 -9.12 13.03
N ILE A 77 18.65 -10.34 13.31
CA ILE A 77 17.77 -11.44 13.73
C ILE A 77 17.95 -11.72 15.21
N TYR A 78 16.83 -11.81 15.93
CA TYR A 78 16.74 -12.08 17.36
C TYR A 78 15.93 -13.35 17.62
N VAL A 79 16.03 -13.87 18.84
CA VAL A 79 15.19 -14.97 19.34
C VAL A 79 14.54 -14.51 20.64
N ASP A 80 13.25 -14.80 20.82
CA ASP A 80 12.55 -14.59 22.08
C ASP A 80 11.40 -15.57 22.29
N ASN A 81 10.71 -15.41 23.42
CA ASN A 81 9.63 -16.32 23.83
C ASN A 81 8.26 -15.99 23.23
N GLY A 82 8.14 -14.97 22.38
CA GLY A 82 6.87 -14.55 21.79
C GLY A 82 6.55 -15.24 20.47
N TRP A 83 5.60 -14.66 19.73
CA TRP A 83 5.36 -15.02 18.33
C TRP A 83 6.46 -14.47 17.40
N PRO A 84 6.82 -15.21 16.33
CA PRO A 84 7.64 -14.68 15.25
C PRO A 84 7.05 -13.41 14.66
N ARG A 85 7.93 -12.48 14.27
CA ARG A 85 7.55 -11.21 13.64
C ARG A 85 8.73 -10.55 12.94
N ALA A 86 8.42 -9.71 11.98
CA ALA A 86 9.37 -8.82 11.34
C ALA A 86 8.99 -7.35 11.58
N GLN A 87 9.98 -6.52 11.90
CA GLN A 87 9.85 -5.08 11.93
C GLN A 87 10.69 -4.50 10.80
N THR A 88 10.02 -4.08 9.74
CA THR A 88 10.66 -3.46 8.58
C THR A 88 10.93 -1.98 8.87
N THR A 89 12.16 -1.52 8.66
CA THR A 89 12.49 -0.09 8.74
C THR A 89 12.46 0.55 7.35
N SER A 90 12.96 -0.16 6.34
CA SER A 90 12.86 0.16 4.91
C SER A 90 13.03 -1.11 4.08
N LEU A 91 12.85 -1.05 2.75
CA LEU A 91 12.99 -2.22 1.89
C LEU A 91 14.39 -2.84 2.01
N GLY A 92 14.45 -4.10 2.46
CA GLY A 92 15.70 -4.82 2.71
C GLY A 92 16.38 -4.50 4.05
N ASN A 93 15.76 -3.73 4.94
CA ASN A 93 16.31 -3.38 6.25
C ASN A 93 15.29 -3.60 7.36
N GLY A 94 15.73 -4.10 8.51
CA GLY A 94 14.87 -4.24 9.66
C GLY A 94 15.36 -5.26 10.67
N ARG A 95 14.42 -5.71 11.51
CA ARG A 95 14.65 -6.70 12.53
C ARG A 95 13.68 -7.86 12.36
N VAL A 96 14.14 -9.07 12.62
CA VAL A 96 13.31 -10.27 12.62
C VAL A 96 13.46 -10.93 13.98
N TRP A 97 12.37 -11.44 14.53
CA TRP A 97 12.39 -12.28 15.72
C TRP A 97 11.89 -13.66 15.37
N MET A 98 12.72 -14.66 15.65
CA MET A 98 12.28 -16.03 15.77
C MET A 98 11.63 -16.19 17.14
N GLY A 99 10.32 -16.37 17.14
CA GLY A 99 9.54 -16.53 18.36
C GLY A 99 9.31 -18.01 18.71
N TRP A 100 9.58 -18.40 19.95
CA TRP A 100 9.34 -19.77 20.43
C TRP A 100 7.87 -20.17 20.43
N GLU A 101 6.93 -19.23 20.51
CA GLU A 101 5.51 -19.55 20.64
C GLU A 101 4.98 -20.33 19.43
N ALA A 102 5.30 -19.90 18.20
CA ALA A 102 4.91 -20.62 16.98
C ALA A 102 5.67 -21.96 16.84
N VAL A 103 6.94 -22.01 17.25
CA VAL A 103 7.73 -23.24 17.21
C VAL A 103 7.12 -24.30 18.14
N ASN A 104 6.71 -23.89 19.34
CA ASN A 104 6.08 -24.76 20.33
C ASN A 104 4.68 -25.21 19.90
N GLN A 105 4.01 -24.44 19.05
CA GLN A 105 2.74 -24.82 18.43
C GLN A 105 2.93 -25.77 17.22
N GLY A 106 4.18 -26.05 16.83
CA GLY A 106 4.50 -27.03 15.78
C GLY A 106 4.70 -26.44 14.39
N TYR A 107 4.74 -25.12 14.23
CA TYR A 107 5.04 -24.50 12.94
C TYR A 107 6.48 -24.78 12.50
N ASN A 108 6.69 -25.01 11.20
CA ASN A 108 8.00 -25.32 10.65
C ASN A 108 8.98 -24.14 10.78
N ARG A 109 10.14 -24.38 11.41
CA ARG A 109 11.15 -23.36 11.73
C ARG A 109 11.70 -22.64 10.49
N THR A 110 12.02 -23.36 9.42
CA THR A 110 12.54 -22.76 8.17
C THR A 110 11.44 -21.97 7.46
N ARG A 111 10.20 -22.45 7.47
CA ARG A 111 9.06 -21.72 6.91
C ARG A 111 8.83 -20.39 7.64
N ILE A 112 8.87 -20.40 8.98
CA ILE A 112 8.83 -19.17 9.80
C ILE A 112 9.95 -18.23 9.36
N ALA A 113 11.21 -18.68 9.38
CA ALA A 113 12.35 -17.85 9.01
C ALA A 113 12.22 -17.24 7.59
N THR A 114 11.76 -18.03 6.62
CA THR A 114 11.60 -17.59 5.23
C THR A 114 10.46 -16.60 5.09
N HIS A 115 9.36 -16.81 5.81
CA HIS A 115 8.21 -15.90 5.89
C HIS A 115 8.60 -14.55 6.49
N GLU A 116 9.29 -14.54 7.63
CA GLU A 116 9.71 -13.29 8.28
C GLU A 116 10.72 -12.49 7.44
N ILE A 117 11.64 -13.17 6.74
CA ILE A 117 12.50 -12.51 5.75
C ILE A 117 11.67 -11.96 4.59
N GLY A 118 10.61 -12.64 4.17
CA GLY A 118 9.68 -12.17 3.14
C GLY A 118 9.10 -10.79 3.46
N HIS A 119 8.79 -10.52 4.73
CA HIS A 119 8.39 -9.18 5.17
C HIS A 119 9.49 -8.13 4.99
N ILE A 120 10.75 -8.45 5.32
CA ILE A 120 11.88 -7.55 5.09
C ILE A 120 12.10 -7.27 3.60
N LEU A 121 11.80 -8.25 2.75
CA LEU A 121 11.81 -8.12 1.29
C LEU A 121 10.57 -7.41 0.72
N GLY A 122 9.66 -6.94 1.59
CA GLY A 122 8.55 -6.07 1.24
C GLY A 122 7.24 -6.81 0.92
N LEU A 123 7.13 -8.09 1.27
CA LEU A 123 5.89 -8.84 1.13
C LEU A 123 5.00 -8.71 2.37
N PRO A 124 3.71 -8.40 2.22
CA PRO A 124 2.77 -8.45 3.34
C PRO A 124 2.36 -9.90 3.64
N ASP A 125 1.84 -10.10 4.84
CA ASP A 125 1.02 -11.26 5.17
C ASP A 125 -0.18 -11.36 4.22
N LYS A 126 -0.37 -12.51 3.57
CA LYS A 126 -1.54 -12.80 2.73
C LYS A 126 -2.60 -13.61 3.46
N ARG A 127 -2.19 -14.41 4.44
CA ARG A 127 -3.07 -15.26 5.27
C ARG A 127 -4.08 -16.11 4.49
N THR A 128 -3.69 -16.66 3.34
CA THR A 128 -4.62 -17.42 2.47
C THR A 128 -4.97 -18.80 3.00
N GLY A 129 -4.31 -19.27 4.07
CA GLY A 129 -4.42 -20.64 4.58
C GLY A 129 -3.72 -21.69 3.71
N LEU A 130 -3.27 -21.32 2.52
CA LEU A 130 -2.65 -22.24 1.56
C LEU A 130 -1.20 -22.49 1.93
N CYS A 131 -0.79 -23.77 1.88
CA CYS A 131 0.60 -24.14 2.12
C CYS A 131 1.53 -23.76 0.95
N THR A 132 0.98 -23.58 -0.24
CA THR A 132 1.72 -23.12 -1.43
C THR A 132 2.14 -21.66 -1.34
N ASP A 133 1.46 -20.87 -0.51
CA ASP A 133 1.78 -19.46 -0.27
C ASP A 133 2.65 -19.33 0.99
N LEU A 134 3.86 -18.84 0.82
CA LEU A 134 4.76 -18.62 1.96
C LEU A 134 4.18 -17.55 2.88
N MET A 135 3.59 -16.49 2.31
CA MET A 135 3.00 -15.39 3.06
C MET A 135 1.61 -15.71 3.63
N SER A 136 1.14 -16.96 3.55
CA SER A 136 0.01 -17.42 4.39
C SER A 136 0.34 -17.35 5.88
N GLY A 137 1.62 -17.38 6.25
CA GLY A 137 2.04 -17.26 7.64
C GLY A 137 1.35 -18.29 8.53
N SER A 138 0.84 -17.86 9.68
CA SER A 138 0.15 -18.71 10.66
C SER A 138 -1.25 -19.19 10.23
N SER A 139 -1.84 -18.62 9.18
CA SER A 139 -3.14 -19.09 8.67
C SER A 139 -3.05 -20.47 8.00
N ALA A 140 -1.87 -20.85 7.49
CA ALA A 140 -1.65 -22.20 7.01
C ALA A 140 -1.54 -23.15 8.22
N PRO A 141 -2.07 -24.37 8.13
CA PRO A 141 -2.03 -25.31 9.25
C PRO A 141 -0.58 -25.63 9.63
N VAL A 142 -0.35 -26.02 10.89
CA VAL A 142 0.99 -26.41 11.38
C VAL A 142 1.61 -27.59 10.63
N SER A 143 0.77 -28.41 9.96
CA SER A 143 1.21 -29.46 9.04
C SER A 143 1.87 -28.92 7.77
N CYS A 144 1.70 -27.64 7.46
CA CYS A 144 2.35 -26.99 6.33
C CYS A 144 3.83 -26.72 6.60
N THR A 145 4.70 -27.41 5.87
CA THR A 145 6.15 -27.27 5.97
C THR A 145 6.80 -26.59 4.76
N ASN A 146 6.01 -26.20 3.74
CA ASN A 146 6.56 -25.55 2.54
C ASN A 146 7.11 -24.16 2.88
N ALA A 147 8.43 -24.02 2.78
CA ALA A 147 9.14 -22.77 3.00
C ALA A 147 9.41 -21.98 1.70
N ASN A 148 9.01 -22.49 0.53
CA ASN A 148 9.27 -21.79 -0.73
C ASN A 148 8.22 -20.71 -0.99
N PRO A 149 8.61 -19.47 -1.34
CA PRO A 149 7.67 -18.48 -1.86
C PRO A 149 7.09 -18.95 -3.19
N SER A 150 5.82 -18.62 -3.41
CA SER A 150 5.18 -18.81 -4.70
C SER A 150 5.84 -17.94 -5.77
N THR A 151 5.61 -18.27 -7.04
CA THR A 151 6.13 -17.47 -8.18
C THR A 151 5.62 -16.03 -8.13
N VAL A 152 4.41 -15.80 -7.60
CA VAL A 152 3.83 -14.46 -7.39
C VAL A 152 4.59 -13.70 -6.32
N GLU A 153 4.89 -14.34 -5.19
CA GLU A 153 5.65 -13.75 -4.08
C GLU A 153 7.09 -13.41 -4.52
N ALA A 154 7.75 -14.33 -5.23
CA ALA A 154 9.09 -14.13 -5.78
C ALA A 154 9.13 -13.01 -6.84
N SER A 155 8.16 -12.96 -7.75
CA SER A 155 8.07 -11.91 -8.77
C SER A 155 7.84 -10.54 -8.15
N ARG A 156 7.04 -10.46 -7.07
CA ARG A 156 6.82 -9.22 -6.34
C ARG A 156 8.11 -8.69 -5.70
N VAL A 157 8.89 -9.56 -5.05
CA VAL A 157 10.22 -9.16 -4.54
C VAL A 157 11.11 -8.67 -5.69
N ASN A 158 11.07 -9.35 -6.85
CA ASN A 158 11.84 -8.89 -8.00
C ASN A 158 11.49 -7.47 -8.46
N SER A 159 10.21 -7.16 -8.56
CA SER A 159 9.76 -5.82 -8.93
C SER A 159 10.14 -4.76 -7.88
N LEU A 160 10.05 -5.10 -6.58
CA LEU A 160 10.37 -4.18 -5.49
C LEU A 160 11.85 -3.78 -5.50
N PHE A 161 12.75 -4.73 -5.77
CA PHE A 161 14.20 -4.47 -5.77
C PHE A 161 14.72 -3.93 -7.12
N ALA A 162 14.02 -4.20 -8.23
CA ALA A 162 14.32 -3.61 -9.54
C ALA A 162 14.08 -2.09 -9.61
N GLY A 163 13.08 -1.57 -8.87
CA GLY A 163 12.68 -0.16 -8.91
C GLY A 163 13.66 0.84 -8.27
N SER A 164 14.88 0.41 -7.90
CA SER A 164 15.87 1.30 -7.27
C SER A 164 16.76 2.06 -8.27
N LEU A 165 16.73 1.71 -9.56
CA LEU A 165 17.50 2.35 -10.63
C LEU A 165 16.79 2.22 -11.99
N ALA A 166 15.72 2.98 -12.24
CA ALA A 166 15.30 3.28 -13.60
C ALA A 166 14.29 4.44 -13.62
N THR A 167 14.70 5.55 -14.21
CA THR A 167 13.86 6.64 -14.68
C THR A 167 12.81 6.12 -15.66
N GLU A 168 11.60 6.65 -15.55
CA GLU A 168 10.42 6.26 -16.35
C GLU A 168 10.68 6.27 -17.85
N SER A 169 10.24 5.21 -18.53
CA SER A 169 9.82 5.28 -19.92
C SER A 169 8.50 4.54 -20.03
N THR A 170 7.41 5.32 -20.06
CA THR A 170 6.07 4.84 -20.36
C THR A 170 6.00 4.33 -21.79
N THR A 171 5.68 3.06 -21.97
CA THR A 171 5.11 2.57 -23.22
C THR A 171 3.88 1.76 -22.88
N GLU A 172 2.76 2.32 -23.28
CA GLU A 172 1.41 1.78 -23.20
C GLU A 172 1.37 0.40 -23.86
N LYS A 173 0.92 -0.62 -23.12
CA LYS A 173 0.51 -1.91 -23.69
C LYS A 173 -0.96 -2.14 -23.37
N THR A 174 -1.79 -2.04 -24.39
CA THR A 174 -3.13 -2.59 -24.45
C THR A 174 -3.03 -4.11 -24.41
N TYR A 175 -3.79 -4.75 -23.51
CA TYR A 175 -3.96 -6.20 -23.48
C TYR A 175 -5.43 -6.53 -23.71
N VAL A 176 -5.69 -7.40 -24.68
CA VAL A 176 -7.01 -7.99 -24.96
C VAL A 176 -7.06 -9.36 -24.27
N TRP A 177 -8.13 -9.64 -23.53
CA TRP A 177 -8.33 -10.91 -22.83
C TRP A 177 -9.32 -11.79 -23.59
N SER A 178 -8.93 -13.03 -23.85
CA SER A 178 -9.78 -14.14 -24.28
C SER A 178 -10.26 -14.89 -23.05
N GLY A 179 -11.57 -14.97 -22.87
CA GLY A 179 -12.16 -15.59 -21.70
C GLY A 179 -12.22 -17.11 -21.71
N GLU A 180 -12.35 -17.66 -20.51
CA GLU A 180 -13.24 -18.78 -20.19
C GLU A 180 -13.34 -18.97 -18.67
N GLU A 181 -14.54 -19.35 -18.23
CA GLU A 181 -15.00 -19.43 -16.85
C GLU A 181 -14.55 -20.72 -16.15
N ALA A 182 -14.43 -20.67 -14.82
CA ALA A 182 -14.42 -21.85 -13.98
C ALA A 182 -15.30 -21.61 -12.74
N ASP A 183 -16.26 -22.51 -12.60
CA ASP A 183 -17.34 -22.65 -11.62
C ASP A 183 -16.84 -22.89 -10.18
N GLY A 184 -17.63 -22.45 -9.19
CA GLY A 184 -17.53 -22.88 -7.79
C GLY A 184 -17.32 -21.78 -6.74
N ASP A 185 -18.42 -21.38 -6.09
CA ASP A 185 -18.56 -20.57 -4.86
C ASP A 185 -18.33 -19.05 -4.93
N ILE A 186 -19.46 -18.32 -4.98
CA ILE A 186 -19.57 -16.86 -5.04
C ILE A 186 -19.67 -16.27 -3.62
N THR A 187 -18.87 -15.25 -3.27
CA THR A 187 -19.05 -14.44 -2.04
C THR A 187 -18.83 -12.92 -2.27
N PRO A 188 -19.62 -11.98 -1.66
CA PRO A 188 -19.70 -10.57 -2.12
C PRO A 188 -19.17 -9.45 -1.15
N ASN A 189 -18.29 -8.51 -1.60
CA ASN A 189 -17.52 -7.46 -0.84
C ASN A 189 -17.29 -6.12 -1.64
N ILE A 190 -16.67 -5.03 -1.08
CA ILE A 190 -16.13 -3.82 -1.83
C ILE A 190 -15.86 -4.29 -3.24
N VAL A 191 -16.36 -3.64 -4.30
CA VAL A 191 -16.31 -4.28 -5.62
C VAL A 191 -14.89 -4.78 -5.88
N GLY A 192 -14.72 -6.10 -6.01
CA GLY A 192 -13.42 -6.79 -6.15
C GLY A 192 -12.45 -6.79 -4.94
N GLY A 193 -12.90 -6.47 -3.74
CA GLY A 193 -12.17 -6.44 -2.46
C GLY A 193 -12.47 -7.64 -1.57
N VAL A 194 -11.81 -7.70 -0.41
CA VAL A 194 -11.89 -8.83 0.53
C VAL A 194 -12.55 -8.39 1.85
N THR A 195 -12.94 -9.34 2.70
CA THR A 195 -13.30 -9.02 4.09
C THR A 195 -12.12 -8.35 4.77
N ALA A 196 -12.38 -7.34 5.61
CA ALA A 196 -11.35 -6.72 6.44
C ALA A 196 -10.55 -7.81 7.19
N SER A 197 -9.24 -7.85 6.97
CA SER A 197 -8.36 -8.93 7.47
C SER A 197 -7.92 -8.72 8.92
N GLU A 198 -8.13 -7.51 9.44
CA GLU A 198 -7.83 -7.11 10.81
C GLU A 198 -8.92 -6.17 11.34
N ASN A 199 -8.93 -5.96 12.67
CA ASN A 199 -9.74 -4.89 13.22
C ASN A 199 -9.00 -3.56 13.08
N TYR A 200 -9.69 -2.54 12.57
CA TYR A 200 -9.16 -1.20 12.45
C TYR A 200 -9.75 -0.35 13.57
N SER A 201 -8.94 -0.05 14.60
CA SER A 201 -9.40 0.69 15.80
C SER A 201 -9.99 2.06 15.47
N PHE A 202 -9.55 2.65 14.36
CA PHE A 202 -10.02 3.95 13.89
C PHE A 202 -11.22 3.87 12.96
N LEU A 203 -11.67 2.68 12.52
CA LEU A 203 -12.77 2.58 11.57
C LEU A 203 -14.10 2.93 12.25
N VAL A 204 -14.90 3.75 11.57
CA VAL A 204 -16.17 4.26 12.11
C VAL A 204 -17.30 4.02 11.13
N TYR A 205 -18.38 3.41 11.60
CA TYR A 205 -19.64 3.34 10.86
C TYR A 205 -20.50 4.56 11.19
N SER A 206 -21.01 5.24 10.14
CA SER A 206 -21.74 6.50 10.25
C SER A 206 -22.95 6.52 9.31
N SER A 207 -24.08 5.94 9.74
CA SER A 207 -25.39 6.04 9.07
C SER A 207 -25.33 5.83 7.55
N GLY A 208 -24.92 4.64 7.13
CA GLY A 208 -24.77 4.29 5.72
C GLY A 208 -23.50 4.81 5.04
N CYS A 209 -22.76 5.72 5.68
CA CYS A 209 -21.40 6.11 5.30
C CYS A 209 -20.35 5.41 6.17
N THR A 210 -19.11 5.55 5.74
CA THR A 210 -17.90 5.16 6.48
C THR A 210 -17.16 6.42 6.96
N ALA A 211 -16.39 6.30 8.04
CA ALA A 211 -15.65 7.40 8.65
C ALA A 211 -14.41 6.89 9.40
N SER A 212 -13.58 7.80 9.90
CA SER A 212 -12.35 7.45 10.64
C SER A 212 -12.18 8.28 11.91
N LEU A 213 -11.82 7.64 13.02
CA LEU A 213 -11.41 8.31 14.26
C LEU A 213 -10.01 8.91 14.08
N ILE A 214 -9.88 10.21 14.32
CA ILE A 214 -8.61 10.97 14.16
C ILE A 214 -8.12 11.61 15.47
N LYS A 215 -8.97 11.62 16.49
CA LYS A 215 -8.66 11.93 17.89
C LYS A 215 -9.67 11.19 18.77
N ALA A 216 -9.38 11.00 20.05
CA ALA A 216 -10.23 10.24 20.98
C ALA A 216 -11.72 10.64 20.94
N ASN A 217 -12.04 11.90 20.60
CA ASN A 217 -13.41 12.39 20.44
C ASN A 217 -13.66 13.11 19.10
N TRP A 218 -12.84 12.86 18.06
CA TRP A 218 -13.05 13.44 16.73
C TRP A 218 -12.97 12.39 15.62
N VAL A 219 -13.94 12.47 14.72
CA VAL A 219 -14.09 11.60 13.55
C VAL A 219 -14.05 12.45 12.30
N VAL A 220 -13.43 11.95 11.23
CA VAL A 220 -13.48 12.53 9.88
C VAL A 220 -14.31 11.65 8.95
N THR A 221 -15.09 12.27 8.07
CA THR A 221 -15.91 11.63 7.03
C THR A 221 -16.07 12.59 5.85
N ALA A 222 -16.91 12.25 4.88
CA ALA A 222 -17.23 13.12 3.75
C ALA A 222 -18.29 14.16 4.14
N LYS A 223 -18.26 15.33 3.50
CA LYS A 223 -19.21 16.42 3.77
C LYS A 223 -20.63 16.04 3.36
N HIS A 224 -20.79 15.33 2.25
CA HIS A 224 -22.08 14.88 1.74
C HIS A 224 -22.75 13.79 2.59
N CYS A 225 -22.01 13.09 3.47
CA CYS A 225 -22.60 12.12 4.38
C CYS A 225 -23.57 12.81 5.36
N PRO A 226 -24.64 12.16 5.81
CA PRO A 226 -25.52 12.73 6.84
C PRO A 226 -24.76 12.93 8.15
N THR A 227 -25.22 13.86 8.99
CA THR A 227 -24.73 13.96 10.37
C THR A 227 -25.64 13.10 11.26
N PRO A 228 -25.17 11.95 11.77
CA PRO A 228 -26.01 11.08 12.58
C PRO A 228 -26.08 11.54 14.04
N ALA A 229 -27.05 11.04 14.80
CA ALA A 229 -27.10 11.24 16.25
C ALA A 229 -25.96 10.51 16.98
N SER A 230 -25.50 9.38 16.45
CA SER A 230 -24.37 8.61 16.98
C SER A 230 -23.61 7.86 15.89
N VAL A 231 -22.39 7.46 16.19
CA VAL A 231 -21.52 6.63 15.34
C VAL A 231 -21.01 5.42 16.11
N ARG A 232 -20.63 4.35 15.41
CA ARG A 232 -19.95 3.18 16.02
C ARG A 232 -18.47 3.22 15.66
N VAL A 233 -17.60 3.27 16.65
CA VAL A 233 -16.15 3.40 16.50
C VAL A 233 -15.44 2.10 16.86
N GLY A 234 -14.40 1.72 16.11
CA GLY A 234 -13.42 0.70 16.49
C GLY A 234 -13.85 -0.75 16.29
N SER A 235 -14.79 -0.98 15.38
CA SER A 235 -15.26 -2.31 14.99
C SER A 235 -15.36 -2.40 13.47
N THR A 236 -14.93 -3.53 12.90
CA THR A 236 -15.23 -3.88 11.51
C THR A 236 -16.64 -4.43 11.34
N ASN A 237 -17.35 -4.78 12.41
CA ASN A 237 -18.76 -5.11 12.36
C ASN A 237 -19.61 -3.85 12.61
N ARG A 238 -20.42 -3.44 11.63
CA ARG A 238 -21.23 -2.20 11.77
C ARG A 238 -22.40 -2.32 12.75
N THR A 239 -22.80 -3.54 13.12
CA THR A 239 -23.94 -3.80 14.00
C THR A 239 -23.54 -4.20 15.42
N SER A 240 -22.31 -4.66 15.65
CA SER A 240 -21.82 -5.11 16.96
C SER A 240 -20.36 -4.73 17.24
N GLY A 241 -19.94 -4.85 18.51
CA GLY A 241 -18.58 -4.48 18.95
C GLY A 241 -18.31 -2.97 18.91
N GLY A 242 -17.10 -2.57 19.30
CA GLY A 242 -16.70 -1.16 19.34
C GLY A 242 -17.52 -0.32 20.32
N THR A 243 -17.43 1.01 20.19
CA THR A 243 -18.14 1.97 21.04
C THR A 243 -19.15 2.77 20.24
N VAL A 244 -20.41 2.82 20.71
CA VAL A 244 -21.41 3.74 20.16
C VAL A 244 -21.29 5.07 20.90
N ALA A 245 -20.99 6.14 20.17
CA ALA A 245 -20.76 7.47 20.72
C ALA A 245 -21.67 8.51 20.05
N SER A 246 -22.32 9.35 20.86
CA SER A 246 -23.15 10.44 20.36
C SER A 246 -22.32 11.51 19.65
N VAL A 247 -22.85 12.06 18.56
CA VAL A 247 -22.25 13.20 17.87
C VAL A 247 -22.83 14.49 18.47
N SER A 248 -21.97 15.36 18.99
CA SER A 248 -22.37 16.63 19.61
C SER A 248 -22.23 17.81 18.66
N ARG A 249 -21.35 17.71 17.66
CA ARG A 249 -21.09 18.79 16.70
C ARG A 249 -20.57 18.23 15.39
N ALA A 250 -20.90 18.90 14.29
CA ALA A 250 -20.31 18.65 12.98
C ALA A 250 -19.69 19.92 12.41
N VAL A 251 -18.54 19.79 11.74
CA VAL A 251 -17.81 20.90 11.12
C VAL A 251 -17.38 20.49 9.71
N SER A 252 -17.95 21.12 8.71
CA SER A 252 -17.59 20.87 7.31
C SER A 252 -16.38 21.70 6.90
N HIS A 253 -15.48 21.11 6.11
CA HIS A 253 -14.44 21.87 5.43
C HIS A 253 -15.10 22.88 4.47
N PRO A 254 -14.59 24.12 4.38
CA PRO A 254 -15.20 25.15 3.54
C PRO A 254 -15.17 24.77 2.06
N SER A 255 -14.08 24.16 1.59
CA SER A 255 -13.77 24.04 0.16
C SER A 255 -13.79 22.62 -0.42
N ILE A 256 -13.76 21.57 0.41
CA ILE A 256 -13.69 20.19 -0.07
C ILE A 256 -14.71 19.31 0.64
N ASP A 257 -14.93 18.12 0.11
CA ASP A 257 -15.90 17.15 0.61
C ASP A 257 -15.39 16.39 1.84
N VAL A 258 -14.99 17.13 2.87
CA VAL A 258 -14.55 16.60 4.16
C VAL A 258 -15.36 17.24 5.28
N LYS A 259 -15.74 16.45 6.29
CA LYS A 259 -16.45 16.90 7.48
C LYS A 259 -15.93 16.18 8.72
N LEU A 260 -15.88 16.91 9.81
CA LEU A 260 -15.50 16.42 11.12
C LEU A 260 -16.74 16.27 12.00
N PHE A 261 -16.79 15.22 12.80
CA PHE A 261 -17.72 15.06 13.91
C PHE A 261 -16.95 15.15 15.23
N GLN A 262 -17.43 15.99 16.14
CA GLN A 262 -17.04 15.93 17.54
C GLN A 262 -17.97 14.97 18.26
N LEU A 263 -17.40 14.03 18.98
CA LEU A 263 -18.14 13.11 19.83
C LEU A 263 -18.42 13.77 21.19
N ALA A 264 -19.56 13.46 21.79
CA ALA A 264 -19.95 13.96 23.11
C ALA A 264 -18.99 13.49 24.22
N SER A 265 -18.35 12.33 24.03
CA SER A 265 -17.35 11.77 24.92
C SER A 265 -16.19 11.15 24.14
N SER A 266 -15.02 11.09 24.77
CA SER A 266 -13.87 10.36 24.22
C SER A 266 -14.13 8.85 24.24
N VAL A 267 -13.67 8.15 23.21
CA VAL A 267 -13.63 6.69 23.14
C VAL A 267 -12.21 6.18 23.43
N SER A 268 -12.09 4.92 23.84
CA SER A 268 -10.81 4.27 24.17
C SER A 268 -10.07 3.69 22.97
N HIS A 269 -10.63 3.79 21.77
CA HIS A 269 -10.02 3.26 20.56
C HIS A 269 -8.89 4.16 20.05
N ALA A 270 -7.82 3.54 19.54
CA ALA A 270 -6.69 4.26 18.98
C ALA A 270 -7.10 4.98 17.68
N PRO A 271 -6.94 6.31 17.58
CA PRO A 271 -7.22 7.07 16.36
C PRO A 271 -6.16 6.78 15.28
N ALA A 272 -6.52 7.01 14.03
CA ALA A 272 -5.55 6.98 12.93
C ALA A 272 -4.70 8.25 12.94
N THR A 273 -3.39 8.07 12.88
CA THR A 273 -2.47 9.17 12.63
C THR A 273 -2.67 9.64 11.18
N ILE A 274 -2.90 10.94 11.02
CA ILE A 274 -2.77 11.59 9.71
C ILE A 274 -1.26 11.86 9.53
N PRO A 275 -0.64 11.56 8.39
CA PRO A 275 0.77 11.94 8.16
C PRO A 275 0.89 13.37 7.64
N THR A 276 2.12 13.84 7.41
CA THR A 276 2.38 15.16 6.79
C THR A 276 2.25 15.14 5.27
N THR A 277 2.29 13.96 4.64
CA THR A 277 2.13 13.78 3.19
C THR A 277 1.26 12.57 2.89
N SER A 278 0.47 12.62 1.82
CA SER A 278 -0.32 11.48 1.32
C SER A 278 0.55 10.43 0.62
N GLY A 279 1.65 10.86 0.01
CA GLY A 279 2.58 10.01 -0.74
C GLY A 279 2.55 10.37 -2.23
N ALA A 280 3.59 9.95 -2.97
CA ALA A 280 3.64 10.18 -4.41
C ALA A 280 2.69 9.24 -5.17
N VAL A 281 2.46 9.52 -6.45
CA VAL A 281 1.87 8.57 -7.40
C VAL A 281 2.56 7.21 -7.28
N GLY A 282 1.78 6.14 -7.29
CA GLY A 282 2.26 4.77 -7.07
C GLY A 282 2.34 4.35 -5.60
N THR A 283 2.15 5.27 -4.64
CA THR A 283 2.08 4.90 -3.21
C THR A 283 1.01 3.85 -3.00
N ALA A 284 1.40 2.70 -2.43
CA ALA A 284 0.47 1.64 -2.07
C ALA A 284 -0.43 2.10 -0.91
N THR A 285 -1.72 1.88 -1.06
CA THR A 285 -2.74 2.30 -0.11
C THR A 285 -3.79 1.21 0.04
N ARG A 286 -4.61 1.33 1.08
CA ARG A 286 -5.76 0.45 1.31
C ARG A 286 -6.98 1.31 1.58
N ILE A 287 -8.10 0.94 1.00
CA ILE A 287 -9.41 1.53 1.30
C ILE A 287 -10.23 0.54 2.10
N ILE A 288 -11.02 1.02 3.06
CA ILE A 288 -11.78 0.17 3.98
C ILE A 288 -13.16 0.78 4.17
N GLY A 289 -14.21 -0.04 4.14
CA GLY A 289 -15.58 0.46 4.33
C GLY A 289 -16.67 -0.59 4.25
N TRP A 290 -17.91 -0.11 4.37
CA TRP A 290 -19.13 -0.92 4.27
C TRP A 290 -19.97 -0.56 3.04
N GLY A 291 -19.35 -0.03 2.00
CA GLY A 291 -20.03 0.29 0.76
C GLY A 291 -20.59 -0.93 0.05
N GLN A 292 -21.44 -0.67 -0.95
CA GLN A 292 -22.03 -1.69 -1.81
C GLN A 292 -20.94 -2.48 -2.52
N THR A 293 -21.19 -3.76 -2.61
CA THR A 293 -20.25 -4.77 -3.09
C THR A 293 -20.42 -5.10 -4.56
N CYS A 294 -21.36 -4.41 -5.19
CA CYS A 294 -21.71 -4.51 -6.58
C CYS A 294 -21.73 -3.08 -7.15
N PRO A 295 -21.48 -2.92 -8.46
CA PRO A 295 -21.12 -1.63 -9.02
C PRO A 295 -22.29 -0.68 -9.25
N THR A 296 -23.54 -1.17 -9.22
CA THR A 296 -24.74 -0.39 -9.50
C THR A 296 -25.40 0.11 -8.22
N SER A 297 -25.92 1.33 -8.20
CA SER A 297 -26.62 1.83 -7.01
C SER A 297 -27.83 0.95 -6.62
N GLY A 298 -27.88 0.52 -5.36
CA GLY A 298 -29.01 -0.22 -4.79
C GLY A 298 -29.03 -1.70 -5.15
N CYS A 299 -27.94 -2.23 -5.72
CA CYS A 299 -27.86 -3.62 -6.19
C CYS A 299 -27.81 -4.66 -5.06
N GLY A 300 -27.62 -4.24 -3.81
CA GLY A 300 -27.56 -5.15 -2.68
C GLY A 300 -27.41 -4.45 -1.35
N SER A 301 -27.53 -5.24 -0.28
CA SER A 301 -27.32 -4.77 1.09
C SER A 301 -25.85 -4.49 1.35
N ALA A 302 -25.57 -3.36 2.01
CA ALA A 302 -24.24 -3.09 2.55
C ALA A 302 -23.78 -4.22 3.49
N PRO A 303 -22.53 -4.69 3.38
CA PRO A 303 -22.04 -5.82 4.16
C PRO A 303 -22.06 -5.50 5.66
N THR A 304 -22.26 -6.51 6.50
CA THR A 304 -22.23 -6.33 7.97
C THR A 304 -20.79 -6.15 8.47
N VAL A 305 -19.85 -6.90 7.89
CA VAL A 305 -18.42 -6.78 8.16
C VAL A 305 -17.78 -5.93 7.08
N ALA A 306 -16.90 -5.01 7.49
CA ALA A 306 -16.20 -4.12 6.60
C ALA A 306 -15.38 -4.91 5.58
N ARG A 307 -15.19 -4.31 4.42
CA ARG A 307 -14.37 -4.85 3.35
C ARG A 307 -13.14 -3.96 3.20
N GLU A 308 -12.10 -4.53 2.62
CA GLU A 308 -10.87 -3.81 2.31
C GLU A 308 -10.40 -4.11 0.88
N LEU A 309 -9.74 -3.13 0.28
CA LEU A 309 -9.12 -3.26 -1.03
C LEU A 309 -7.76 -2.57 -1.03
N ASP A 310 -6.73 -3.33 -1.37
CA ASP A 310 -5.42 -2.77 -1.70
C ASP A 310 -5.45 -2.11 -3.07
N THR A 311 -4.92 -0.89 -3.10
CA THR A 311 -4.92 0.01 -4.25
C THR A 311 -3.70 0.94 -4.19
N SER A 312 -3.68 2.00 -4.97
CA SER A 312 -2.58 2.96 -5.00
C SER A 312 -3.05 4.36 -5.35
N ILE A 313 -2.23 5.35 -5.00
CA ILE A 313 -2.37 6.71 -5.55
C ILE A 313 -2.00 6.68 -7.03
N VAL A 314 -2.78 7.36 -7.87
CA VAL A 314 -2.51 7.52 -9.29
C VAL A 314 -2.49 8.99 -9.66
N ALA A 315 -1.98 9.31 -10.85
CA ALA A 315 -1.90 10.71 -11.30
C ALA A 315 -3.29 11.37 -11.32
N ASP A 316 -3.33 12.63 -10.89
CA ASP A 316 -4.56 13.44 -10.84
C ASP A 316 -5.26 13.53 -12.20
N SER A 317 -4.50 13.51 -13.29
CA SER A 317 -5.03 13.48 -14.67
C SER A 317 -5.94 12.28 -14.97
N ARG A 318 -5.91 11.23 -14.15
CA ARG A 318 -6.81 10.08 -14.26
C ARG A 318 -8.18 10.29 -13.59
N CYS A 319 -8.34 11.37 -12.84
CA CYS A 319 -9.58 11.76 -12.20
C CYS A 319 -10.11 13.07 -12.80
N SER A 320 -11.27 12.99 -13.45
CA SER A 320 -12.01 14.14 -13.97
C SER A 320 -12.53 15.03 -12.83
N GLY A 321 -12.30 16.35 -12.95
CA GLY A 321 -12.77 17.33 -11.98
C GLY A 321 -12.10 17.23 -10.60
N ILE A 322 -10.89 16.67 -10.53
CA ILE A 322 -10.11 16.63 -9.30
C ILE A 322 -9.53 18.01 -8.97
N ASN A 323 -9.58 18.38 -7.69
CA ASN A 323 -8.82 19.48 -7.15
C ASN A 323 -7.46 18.96 -6.65
N ALA A 324 -6.45 18.99 -7.52
CA ALA A 324 -5.10 18.47 -7.25
C ALA A 324 -4.41 19.07 -6.01
N THR A 325 -4.89 20.20 -5.48
CA THR A 325 -4.34 20.79 -4.25
C THR A 325 -4.82 20.07 -2.99
N TYR A 326 -6.03 19.52 -3.01
CA TYR A 326 -6.72 19.05 -1.81
C TYR A 326 -7.34 17.66 -1.95
N GLU A 327 -7.12 16.99 -3.07
CA GLU A 327 -7.74 15.69 -3.39
C GLU A 327 -6.72 14.71 -3.94
N ILE A 328 -6.95 13.42 -3.70
CA ILE A 328 -6.14 12.29 -4.14
C ILE A 328 -6.92 11.51 -5.20
N CYS A 329 -6.30 11.25 -6.35
CA CYS A 329 -6.82 10.27 -7.30
C CYS A 329 -6.34 8.86 -6.91
N THR A 330 -7.29 7.95 -6.66
CA THR A 330 -7.00 6.60 -6.18
C THR A 330 -7.38 5.57 -7.23
N ASN A 331 -6.48 4.61 -7.45
CA ASN A 331 -6.62 3.63 -8.49
C ASN A 331 -7.88 2.77 -8.30
N ASN A 332 -8.42 2.36 -9.44
CA ASN A 332 -9.36 1.27 -9.53
C ASN A 332 -8.57 0.02 -9.94
N THR A 333 -8.45 -0.93 -9.01
CA THR A 333 -7.57 -2.09 -9.18
C THR A 333 -8.14 -3.01 -10.25
N GLY A 334 -7.31 -3.34 -11.26
CA GLY A 334 -7.70 -4.24 -12.36
C GLY A 334 -8.82 -3.72 -13.27
N GLY A 335 -9.26 -2.46 -13.16
CA GLY A 335 -10.38 -1.95 -13.95
C GLY A 335 -11.76 -2.41 -13.46
N VAL A 336 -11.83 -3.12 -12.33
CA VAL A 336 -13.03 -3.81 -11.85
C VAL A 336 -13.25 -3.70 -10.34
N ALA A 337 -12.32 -3.07 -9.61
CA ALA A 337 -12.37 -3.01 -8.14
C ALA A 337 -12.18 -1.61 -7.55
N GLY A 338 -13.06 -1.18 -6.66
CA GLY A 338 -13.00 0.18 -6.09
C GLY A 338 -14.12 0.49 -5.10
N ALA A 339 -14.02 1.68 -4.50
CA ALA A 339 -15.05 2.20 -3.58
C ALA A 339 -16.39 2.39 -4.28
N CYS A 340 -17.47 2.22 -3.53
CA CYS A 340 -18.83 2.39 -4.01
C CYS A 340 -19.75 3.03 -2.95
N TYR A 341 -21.04 3.10 -3.26
CA TYR A 341 -22.07 3.70 -2.40
C TYR A 341 -21.98 3.17 -0.96
N GLY A 342 -21.70 4.07 -0.02
CA GLY A 342 -21.54 3.76 1.41
C GLY A 342 -20.09 3.68 1.91
N ASP A 343 -19.11 3.62 1.00
CA ASP A 343 -17.68 3.84 1.34
C ASP A 343 -17.35 5.31 1.51
N SER A 344 -18.26 6.21 1.13
CA SER A 344 -18.16 7.66 1.32
C SER A 344 -17.70 8.03 2.73
N GLY A 345 -16.69 8.89 2.81
CA GLY A 345 -16.01 9.31 4.03
C GLY A 345 -15.05 8.28 4.63
N GLY A 346 -15.00 7.07 4.07
CA GLY A 346 -14.18 5.98 4.56
C GLY A 346 -12.68 6.20 4.38
N PRO A 347 -11.86 5.51 5.19
CA PRO A 347 -10.42 5.66 5.16
C PRO A 347 -9.80 5.19 3.85
N GLN A 348 -8.92 6.02 3.30
CA GLN A 348 -7.75 5.57 2.53
C GLN A 348 -6.52 5.67 3.43
N VAL A 349 -5.82 4.55 3.64
CA VAL A 349 -4.65 4.46 4.51
C VAL A 349 -3.40 4.03 3.75
N ARG A 350 -2.24 4.45 4.24
CA ARG A 350 -0.93 3.92 3.82
C ARG A 350 -0.14 3.47 5.04
N LYS A 351 0.80 2.53 4.86
CA LYS A 351 1.74 2.19 5.93
C LYS A 351 2.86 3.21 5.99
N VAL A 352 3.09 3.79 7.18
CA VAL A 352 4.30 4.54 7.52
C VAL A 352 4.94 3.80 8.68
N SER A 353 6.17 3.31 8.49
CA SER A 353 6.87 2.49 9.49
C SER A 353 6.04 1.30 9.99
N GLY A 354 5.31 0.64 9.08
CA GLY A 354 4.47 -0.51 9.37
C GLY A 354 3.08 -0.20 9.95
N VAL A 355 2.80 1.06 10.32
CA VAL A 355 1.54 1.48 10.94
C VAL A 355 0.62 2.14 9.90
N TRP A 356 -0.67 1.80 9.94
CA TRP A 356 -1.67 2.44 9.10
C TRP A 356 -1.84 3.91 9.47
N ASN A 357 -1.63 4.78 8.49
CA ASN A 357 -1.80 6.22 8.58
C ASN A 357 -2.88 6.66 7.60
N LEU A 358 -3.79 7.51 8.05
CA LEU A 358 -4.93 7.98 7.29
C LEU A 358 -4.52 9.12 6.36
N ILE A 359 -4.59 8.88 5.06
CA ILE A 359 -4.23 9.87 4.04
C ILE A 359 -5.43 10.45 3.32
N GLY A 360 -6.53 9.74 3.24
CA GLY A 360 -7.68 10.16 2.44
C GLY A 360 -9.03 9.80 3.07
N ALA A 361 -10.05 10.57 2.70
CA ALA A 361 -11.45 10.27 2.97
C ALA A 361 -12.22 10.13 1.65
N THR A 362 -12.89 9.00 1.40
CA THR A 362 -13.60 8.71 0.14
C THR A 362 -14.61 9.81 -0.18
N SER A 363 -14.60 10.37 -1.39
CA SER A 363 -15.58 11.40 -1.81
C SER A 363 -16.48 10.90 -2.93
N ARG A 364 -15.95 10.70 -4.14
CA ARG A 364 -16.75 10.45 -5.35
C ARG A 364 -15.98 9.64 -6.39
N ALA A 365 -16.69 9.16 -7.41
CA ALA A 365 -16.06 8.58 -8.59
C ALA A 365 -15.26 9.65 -9.36
N GLY A 366 -14.08 9.28 -9.85
CA GLY A 366 -13.20 10.15 -10.63
C GLY A 366 -13.46 10.11 -12.14
N ASN A 367 -14.41 9.33 -12.61
CA ASN A 367 -14.77 9.23 -14.03
C ASN A 367 -16.21 9.72 -14.32
N ASN A 368 -16.89 10.29 -13.32
CA ASN A 368 -18.30 10.70 -13.38
C ASN A 368 -19.28 9.58 -13.80
N ASN A 369 -18.90 8.31 -13.64
CA ASN A 369 -19.75 7.18 -13.95
C ASN A 369 -20.59 6.81 -12.71
N PRO A 370 -21.92 6.68 -12.82
CA PRO A 370 -22.76 6.20 -11.71
C PRO A 370 -22.49 4.74 -11.34
N THR A 371 -21.86 3.98 -12.24
CA THR A 371 -21.40 2.62 -12.00
C THR A 371 -20.02 2.66 -11.33
N CYS A 372 -19.96 2.23 -10.08
CA CYS A 372 -18.73 2.15 -9.29
C CYS A 372 -17.71 1.22 -9.94
N ALA A 373 -16.44 1.36 -9.52
CA ALA A 373 -15.34 0.50 -9.92
C ALA A 373 -15.07 0.40 -11.44
N THR A 374 -15.56 1.37 -12.21
CA THR A 374 -15.28 1.52 -13.66
C THR A 374 -14.14 2.50 -13.96
N GLY A 375 -13.56 3.10 -12.91
CA GLY A 375 -12.47 4.06 -13.02
C GLY A 375 -12.01 4.53 -11.64
N PRO A 376 -10.90 5.30 -11.59
CA PRO A 376 -10.35 5.84 -10.35
C PRO A 376 -11.39 6.63 -9.53
N SER A 377 -11.15 6.72 -8.23
CA SER A 377 -12.00 7.46 -7.29
C SER A 377 -11.25 8.61 -6.65
N ILE A 378 -11.96 9.69 -6.35
CA ILE A 378 -11.44 10.90 -5.71
C ILE A 378 -11.66 10.83 -4.21
N TYR A 379 -10.61 11.15 -3.46
CA TYR A 379 -10.59 11.22 -1.99
C TYR A 379 -10.15 12.62 -1.56
N GLY A 380 -10.66 13.12 -0.44
CA GLY A 380 -10.09 14.34 0.17
C GLY A 380 -8.72 14.05 0.76
N ASP A 381 -7.68 14.79 0.36
CA ASP A 381 -6.30 14.64 0.86
C ASP A 381 -6.21 15.21 2.27
N LEU A 382 -6.24 14.35 3.29
CA LEU A 382 -6.21 14.80 4.69
C LEU A 382 -4.88 15.44 5.11
N PRO A 383 -3.71 14.94 4.66
CA PRO A 383 -2.44 15.65 4.84
C PRO A 383 -2.46 17.10 4.30
N SER A 384 -3.06 17.36 3.15
CA SER A 384 -3.13 18.72 2.56
C SER A 384 -3.93 19.71 3.42
N ILE A 385 -4.96 19.22 4.12
CA ILE A 385 -5.80 20.02 5.02
C ILE A 385 -5.45 19.79 6.51
N ARG A 386 -4.30 19.17 6.79
CA ARG A 386 -3.88 18.81 8.16
C ARG A 386 -3.91 20.01 9.11
N SER A 387 -3.50 21.18 8.64
CA SER A 387 -3.53 22.41 9.44
C SER A 387 -4.95 22.77 9.87
N TRP A 388 -5.92 22.71 8.96
CA TRP A 388 -7.32 22.98 9.27
C TRP A 388 -7.86 21.95 10.28
N ILE A 389 -7.58 20.65 10.06
CA ILE A 389 -7.96 19.59 10.99
C ILE A 389 -7.39 19.88 12.38
N ASN A 390 -6.10 20.17 12.46
CA ASN A 390 -5.39 20.46 13.70
C ASN A 390 -6.01 21.62 14.48
N THR A 391 -6.42 22.69 13.77
CA THR A 391 -7.15 23.81 14.36
C THR A 391 -8.52 23.40 14.90
N GLN A 392 -9.32 22.64 14.13
CA GLN A 392 -10.66 22.25 14.56
C GLN A 392 -10.65 21.31 15.77
N VAL A 393 -9.70 20.37 15.82
CA VAL A 393 -9.64 19.35 16.86
C VAL A 393 -8.82 19.76 18.09
N GLY A 394 -8.18 20.93 18.06
CA GLY A 394 -7.31 21.41 19.14
C GLY A 394 -6.06 20.54 19.31
N GLY A 395 -5.35 20.27 18.22
CA GLY A 395 -4.15 19.42 18.20
C GLY A 395 -4.46 17.96 17.83
N LEU A 396 -3.84 17.48 16.75
CA LEU A 396 -3.81 16.06 16.40
C LEU A 396 -2.85 15.30 17.34
N PRO A 397 -3.08 13.99 17.57
CA PRO A 397 -2.11 13.13 18.24
C PRO A 397 -0.75 13.21 17.54
N ALA A 398 0.33 13.23 18.34
CA ALA A 398 1.71 13.28 17.86
C ALA A 398 2.09 12.03 17.05
#